data_AF-A0A1Y5DNA1-F1
#
_entry.id   AF-A0A1Y5DNA1-F1
#
_cell.length_a   1.000
_cell.length_b   1.000
_cell.length_c   1.000
_cell.angle_alpha   90.00
_cell.angle_beta   90.00
_cell.angle_gamma   90.00
#
_symmetry.space_group_name_H-M   'P 1'
#
loop_
_entity.id
_entity.type
_entity.pdbx_description
1 polymer ?
#
loop_
_entity_poly.entity_id
_entity_poly.type
_entity_poly.pdbx_seq_one_letter_code
_entity_poly.pdbx_strand_id
1 'polypeptide(L)'
;MLRIAQEALTFDDVLLIPGYSEVLPKDVSLKTRLTKDIELNLPLVSAAMDTVTEHRMAIALAQEGGIAIVHKNLSVEEQAAEVRRVKKYESGIVRDPVTINPEASVRELVKLTASYNISGVPVVQGNDLVGIVTSRDVRFVKDFEQSVADIMTPKERLVTVEEDASAGQIRKLLHEHRIEKVLMVNAAFELRGMITVTDIDKASAYPNACKDEHGRLRVGAAVGTGADTSDRVAALVEAGVDVIVVDTAHGHSKGVIDRVRWVKENFPQVQVIGGNIATAEAAIALAKAGADGVKVGIGPGSICTTRIISGVGVPQISAVANVAAAMAEYDVPVIADGGVRFSGDIAKAIAAGASVIMVGGLLAGTDEAPGEIVLYQGRSFKSYRGMGSL
;
A
#
# COMPACT_ATOMS: atom_id res chain seq x y z
N MET A 1 26.57 39.22 14.74
CA MET A 1 26.41 37.91 15.42
C MET A 1 26.20 36.84 14.37
N LEU A 2 26.99 35.77 14.42
CA LEU A 2 26.72 34.59 13.60
C LEU A 2 25.38 33.96 14.00
N ARG A 3 24.52 33.66 13.02
CA ARG A 3 23.23 33.00 13.19
C ARG A 3 23.34 31.49 12.86
N ILE A 4 24.31 30.80 13.47
CA ILE A 4 24.44 29.34 13.33
C ILE A 4 23.46 28.70 14.31
N ALA A 5 22.53 27.89 13.80
CA ALA A 5 21.50 27.26 14.63
C ALA A 5 22.02 26.04 15.41
N GLN A 6 22.75 25.15 14.73
CA GLN A 6 23.35 23.94 15.33
C GLN A 6 24.45 23.37 14.41
N GLU A 7 25.34 22.56 14.97
CA GLU A 7 26.10 21.57 14.20
C GLU A 7 25.21 20.36 13.92
N ALA A 8 25.32 19.75 12.73
CA ALA A 8 24.42 18.69 12.30
C ALA A 8 25.16 17.63 11.45
N LEU A 9 24.72 16.39 11.58
CA LEU A 9 25.35 15.20 11.01
C LEU A 9 24.42 14.50 10.02
N THR A 10 25.01 13.85 9.02
CA THR A 10 24.34 12.95 8.08
C THR A 10 24.86 11.52 8.23
N PHE A 11 24.39 10.60 7.38
CA PHE A 11 24.72 9.18 7.45
C PHE A 11 26.23 8.88 7.45
N ASP A 12 27.01 9.58 6.61
CA ASP A 12 28.44 9.32 6.45
C ASP A 12 29.29 9.82 7.62
N ASP A 13 28.75 10.71 8.45
CA ASP A 13 29.50 11.30 9.57
C ASP A 13 29.56 10.37 10.79
N VAL A 14 28.80 9.28 10.79
CA VAL A 14 28.60 8.42 11.97
C VAL A 14 28.68 6.92 11.65
N LEU A 15 29.05 6.14 12.67
CA LEU A 15 29.00 4.68 12.70
C LEU A 15 28.29 4.21 13.97
N LEU A 16 27.65 3.04 13.92
CA LEU A 16 27.07 2.40 15.10
C LEU A 16 28.15 1.60 15.83
N ILE A 17 28.22 1.75 17.15
CA ILE A 17 29.17 1.01 17.99
C ILE A 17 28.59 -0.38 18.28
N PRO A 18 29.32 -1.47 18.00
CA PRO A 18 28.86 -2.82 18.35
C PRO A 18 28.68 -2.98 19.87
N GLY A 19 27.57 -3.60 20.28
CA GLY A 19 27.27 -3.98 21.66
C GLY A 19 27.23 -5.49 21.84
N TYR A 20 27.19 -5.95 23.10
CA TYR A 20 26.93 -7.37 23.41
C TYR A 20 25.52 -7.77 22.93
N SER A 21 25.39 -8.97 22.34
CA SER A 21 24.11 -9.50 21.87
C SER A 21 24.03 -11.02 22.10
N GLU A 22 22.89 -11.47 22.62
CA GLU A 22 22.52 -12.89 22.69
C GLU A 22 21.57 -13.29 21.53
N VAL A 23 21.12 -12.33 20.73
CA VAL A 23 20.19 -12.53 19.61
C VAL A 23 20.96 -12.68 18.32
N LEU A 24 20.61 -13.72 17.53
CA LEU A 24 21.16 -13.91 16.19
C LEU A 24 20.39 -13.05 15.17
N PRO A 25 21.03 -12.56 14.10
CA PRO A 25 20.38 -11.69 13.11
C PRO A 25 19.08 -12.25 12.51
N LYS A 26 19.00 -13.56 12.29
CA LYS A 26 17.79 -14.24 11.74
C LYS A 26 16.60 -14.25 12.69
N ASP A 27 16.83 -14.05 13.98
CA ASP A 27 15.83 -14.10 15.04
C ASP A 27 15.38 -12.69 15.47
N VAL A 28 15.93 -11.64 14.84
CA VAL A 28 15.55 -10.25 15.07
C VAL A 28 14.18 -9.95 14.45
N SER A 29 13.31 -9.29 15.21
CA SER A 29 12.05 -8.77 14.68
C SER A 29 12.28 -7.43 13.99
N LEU A 30 11.80 -7.31 12.75
CA LEU A 30 11.78 -6.06 11.99
C LEU A 30 10.43 -5.32 12.07
N LYS A 31 9.53 -5.79 12.94
CA LYS A 31 8.22 -5.17 13.13
C LYS A 31 8.36 -3.74 13.63
N THR A 32 7.54 -2.84 13.09
CA THR A 32 7.58 -1.41 13.42
C THR A 32 6.22 -0.75 13.20
N ARG A 33 6.08 0.50 13.64
CA ARG A 33 4.88 1.32 13.43
C ARG A 33 5.14 2.37 12.35
N LEU A 34 4.30 2.39 11.32
CA LEU A 34 4.26 3.46 10.32
C LEU A 34 3.48 4.66 10.84
N THR A 35 2.35 4.39 11.48
CA THR A 35 1.49 5.37 12.12
C THR A 35 1.07 4.84 13.49
N LYS A 36 0.20 5.57 14.20
CA LYS A 36 -0.30 5.13 15.50
C LYS A 36 -0.91 3.72 15.45
N ASP A 37 -1.70 3.43 14.42
CA ASP A 37 -2.48 2.19 14.33
C ASP A 37 -2.04 1.24 13.19
N ILE A 38 -1.06 1.63 12.36
CA ILE A 38 -0.53 0.78 11.28
C ILE A 38 0.86 0.26 11.65
N GLU A 39 0.93 -1.05 11.86
CA GLU A 39 2.18 -1.81 11.98
C GLU A 39 2.64 -2.36 10.63
N LEU A 40 3.95 -2.45 10.44
CA LEU A 40 4.61 -3.09 9.31
C LEU A 40 5.47 -4.25 9.83
N ASN A 41 5.70 -5.26 8.99
CA ASN A 41 6.64 -6.35 9.29
C ASN A 41 8.06 -6.05 8.80
N LEU A 42 8.22 -5.01 7.99
CA LEU A 42 9.48 -4.51 7.44
C LEU A 42 9.47 -2.97 7.52
N PRO A 43 10.53 -2.30 8.03
CA PRO A 43 10.56 -0.85 8.21
C PRO A 43 10.87 -0.11 6.90
N LEU A 44 10.22 -0.51 5.79
CA LEU A 44 10.43 0.09 4.48
C LEU A 44 9.13 0.63 3.88
N VAL A 45 9.22 1.85 3.37
CA VAL A 45 8.16 2.51 2.60
C VAL A 45 8.71 2.93 1.23
N SER A 46 7.99 2.68 0.14
CA SER A 46 8.35 3.23 -1.16
C SER A 46 7.91 4.68 -1.30
N ALA A 47 8.75 5.53 -1.89
CA ALA A 47 8.48 6.95 -2.05
C ALA A 47 7.34 7.24 -3.04
N ALA A 48 6.57 8.30 -2.77
CA ALA A 48 5.44 8.75 -3.59
C ALA A 48 5.88 9.47 -4.88
N MET A 49 6.56 8.73 -5.76
CA MET A 49 7.16 9.24 -6.99
C MET A 49 6.67 8.41 -8.18
N ASP A 50 6.44 9.09 -9.31
CA ASP A 50 5.93 8.49 -10.56
C ASP A 50 6.90 7.52 -11.24
N THR A 51 8.15 7.49 -10.80
CA THR A 51 9.19 6.55 -11.23
C THR A 51 9.49 5.48 -10.18
N VAL A 52 8.67 5.38 -9.13
CA VAL A 52 8.88 4.43 -8.03
C VAL A 52 7.61 3.65 -7.72
N THR A 53 6.47 4.32 -7.50
CA THR A 53 5.33 3.69 -6.82
C THR A 53 4.00 3.82 -7.55
N GLU A 54 3.63 2.76 -8.25
CA GLU A 54 2.26 2.42 -8.66
C GLU A 54 1.85 1.08 -8.03
N HIS A 55 0.72 0.51 -8.43
CA HIS A 55 0.15 -0.72 -7.87
C HIS A 55 1.12 -1.90 -7.87
N ARG A 56 1.98 -2.06 -8.90
CA ARG A 56 2.95 -3.17 -8.98
C ARG A 56 3.96 -3.12 -7.84
N MET A 57 4.60 -1.96 -7.64
CA MET A 57 5.49 -1.73 -6.49
C MET A 57 4.74 -1.88 -5.18
N ALA A 58 3.52 -1.36 -5.11
CA ALA A 58 2.73 -1.42 -3.89
C ALA A 58 2.34 -2.83 -3.46
N ILE A 59 1.96 -3.67 -4.42
CA ILE A 59 1.68 -5.09 -4.19
C ILE A 59 2.95 -5.79 -3.70
N ALA A 60 4.06 -5.66 -4.43
CA ALA A 60 5.30 -6.37 -4.11
C ALA A 60 5.85 -5.97 -2.73
N LEU A 61 5.91 -4.67 -2.44
CA LEU A 61 6.43 -4.21 -1.16
C LEU A 61 5.51 -4.58 0.02
N ALA A 62 4.18 -4.54 -0.18
CA ALA A 62 3.24 -5.00 0.84
C ALA A 62 3.38 -6.51 1.08
N GLN A 63 3.58 -7.32 0.04
CA GLN A 63 3.83 -8.76 0.17
C GLN A 63 5.11 -9.08 0.97
N GLU A 64 6.17 -8.27 0.82
CA GLU A 64 7.40 -8.39 1.62
C GLU A 64 7.29 -7.80 3.04
N GLY A 65 6.15 -7.21 3.38
CA GLY A 65 5.85 -6.71 4.73
C GLY A 65 6.09 -5.21 4.95
N GLY A 66 6.47 -4.48 3.91
CA GLY A 66 6.52 -3.02 3.91
C GLY A 66 5.18 -2.40 3.50
N ILE A 67 5.21 -1.15 3.04
CA ILE A 67 4.05 -0.48 2.44
C ILE A 67 4.52 0.49 1.36
N ALA A 68 3.66 0.84 0.43
CA ALA A 68 3.98 1.77 -0.64
C ALA A 68 3.03 2.95 -0.67
N ILE A 69 3.53 4.12 -1.06
CA ILE A 69 2.72 5.35 -1.19
C ILE A 69 2.54 5.68 -2.67
N VAL A 70 1.34 5.51 -3.20
CA VAL A 70 1.02 5.84 -4.59
C VAL A 70 1.14 7.36 -4.80
N HIS A 71 1.89 7.77 -5.83
CA HIS A 71 2.11 9.18 -6.14
C HIS A 71 0.83 9.90 -6.60
N LYS A 72 0.84 11.24 -6.52
CA LYS A 72 -0.28 12.10 -6.93
C LYS A 72 -0.18 12.66 -8.35
N ASN A 73 0.82 12.23 -9.13
CA ASN A 73 1.00 12.63 -10.53
C ASN A 73 0.07 11.85 -11.48
N LEU A 74 -1.20 11.79 -11.11
CA LEU A 74 -2.27 11.04 -11.77
C LEU A 74 -3.56 11.85 -11.62
N SER A 75 -4.56 11.59 -12.46
CA SER A 75 -5.92 12.04 -12.17
C SER A 75 -6.41 11.47 -10.83
N VAL A 76 -7.50 12.02 -10.31
CA VAL A 76 -8.11 11.51 -9.07
C VAL A 76 -8.54 10.05 -9.25
N GLU A 77 -9.15 9.77 -10.40
CA GLU A 77 -9.70 8.48 -10.77
C GLU A 77 -8.59 7.44 -10.99
N GLU A 78 -7.51 7.83 -11.66
CA GLU A 78 -6.34 6.96 -11.90
C GLU A 78 -5.67 6.57 -10.59
N GLN A 79 -5.41 7.54 -9.70
CA GLN A 79 -4.79 7.26 -8.40
C GLN A 79 -5.67 6.34 -7.54
N ALA A 80 -6.99 6.56 -7.52
CA ALA A 80 -7.94 5.69 -6.84
C ALA A 80 -7.99 4.28 -7.48
N ALA A 81 -7.84 4.16 -8.80
CA ALA A 81 -7.76 2.89 -9.48
C ALA A 81 -6.49 2.11 -9.10
N GLU A 82 -5.35 2.78 -8.96
CA GLU A 82 -4.09 2.20 -8.46
C GLU A 82 -4.27 1.62 -7.06
N VAL A 83 -4.85 2.37 -6.13
CA VAL A 83 -5.18 1.88 -4.77
C VAL A 83 -6.10 0.66 -4.85
N ARG A 84 -7.18 0.74 -5.63
CA ARG A 84 -8.16 -0.35 -5.77
C ARG A 84 -7.53 -1.64 -6.31
N ARG A 85 -6.56 -1.53 -7.23
CA ARG A 85 -5.80 -2.69 -7.75
C ARG A 85 -5.02 -3.38 -6.63
N VAL A 86 -4.38 -2.63 -5.74
CA VAL A 86 -3.66 -3.20 -4.60
C VAL A 86 -4.61 -3.87 -3.62
N LYS A 87 -5.70 -3.19 -3.23
CA LYS A 87 -6.69 -3.72 -2.28
C LYS A 87 -7.42 -4.97 -2.79
N LYS A 88 -7.53 -5.13 -4.11
CA LYS A 88 -8.14 -6.32 -4.76
C LYS A 88 -7.13 -7.39 -5.16
N TYR A 89 -5.82 -7.16 -5.02
CA TYR A 89 -4.81 -8.10 -5.50
C TYR A 89 -4.82 -9.40 -4.70
N GLU A 90 -4.94 -9.29 -3.38
CA GLU A 90 -5.04 -10.40 -2.46
C GLU A 90 -6.11 -10.03 -1.44
N SER A 91 -7.15 -10.84 -1.36
CA SER A 91 -8.19 -10.71 -0.35
C SER A 91 -8.44 -12.10 0.17
N GLY A 92 -8.10 -12.37 1.44
CA GLY A 92 -8.29 -13.71 2.03
C GLY A 92 -9.71 -14.23 1.82
N ILE A 93 -10.70 -13.33 1.88
CA ILE A 93 -12.07 -13.55 1.42
C ILE A 93 -12.44 -12.40 0.48
N VAL A 94 -12.86 -12.71 -0.75
CA VAL A 94 -13.45 -11.74 -1.68
C VAL A 94 -14.85 -11.42 -1.17
N ARG A 95 -14.99 -10.30 -0.45
CA ARG A 95 -16.28 -9.74 -0.03
C ARG A 95 -16.89 -9.00 -1.22
N ASP A 96 -18.16 -9.24 -1.50
CA ASP A 96 -18.88 -8.73 -2.68
C ASP A 96 -18.22 -9.14 -4.02
N PRO A 97 -18.14 -10.45 -4.32
CA PRO A 97 -17.59 -10.92 -5.59
C PRO A 97 -18.47 -10.45 -6.76
N VAL A 98 -17.85 -10.15 -7.90
CA VAL A 98 -18.59 -9.85 -9.13
C VAL A 98 -19.47 -11.06 -9.48
N THR A 99 -20.78 -10.83 -9.61
CA THR A 99 -21.77 -11.87 -9.92
C THR A 99 -22.36 -11.68 -11.32
N ILE A 100 -23.08 -12.70 -11.79
CA ILE A 100 -23.85 -12.64 -13.04
C ILE A 100 -25.23 -13.28 -12.86
N ASN A 101 -26.22 -12.77 -13.59
CA ASN A 101 -27.56 -13.34 -13.62
C ASN A 101 -27.57 -14.64 -14.47
N PRO A 102 -28.32 -15.70 -14.08
CA PRO A 102 -28.39 -16.96 -14.84
C PRO A 102 -28.93 -16.83 -16.27
N GLU A 103 -29.79 -15.85 -16.54
CA GLU A 103 -30.38 -15.55 -17.84
C GLU A 103 -29.42 -14.77 -18.78
N ALA A 104 -28.30 -14.27 -18.26
CA ALA A 104 -27.30 -13.58 -19.07
C ALA A 104 -26.65 -14.53 -20.09
N SER A 105 -26.18 -13.99 -21.20
CA SER A 105 -25.50 -14.76 -22.24
C SER A 105 -24.06 -15.11 -21.85
N VAL A 106 -23.53 -16.21 -22.42
CA VAL A 106 -22.10 -16.53 -22.28
C VAL A 106 -21.21 -15.41 -22.82
N ARG A 107 -21.66 -14.66 -23.84
CA ARG A 107 -20.97 -13.47 -24.35
C ARG A 107 -20.78 -12.40 -23.27
N GLU A 108 -21.80 -12.13 -22.48
CA GLU A 108 -21.72 -11.16 -21.37
C GLU A 108 -20.77 -11.65 -20.29
N LEU A 109 -20.83 -12.94 -19.95
CA LEU A 109 -19.88 -13.56 -19.01
C LEU A 109 -18.43 -13.40 -19.47
N VAL A 110 -18.13 -13.61 -20.76
CA VAL A 110 -16.77 -13.47 -21.30
C VAL A 110 -16.29 -12.02 -21.25
N LYS A 111 -17.17 -11.05 -21.54
CA LYS A 111 -16.84 -9.63 -21.38
C LYS A 111 -16.56 -9.27 -19.93
N LEU A 112 -17.39 -9.76 -19.01
CA LEU A 112 -17.28 -9.53 -17.57
C LEU A 112 -15.98 -10.12 -17.00
N THR A 113 -15.69 -11.37 -17.34
CA THR A 113 -14.46 -12.05 -16.89
C THR A 113 -13.21 -11.38 -17.43
N ALA A 114 -13.24 -10.89 -18.68
CA ALA A 114 -12.14 -10.14 -19.28
C ALA A 114 -11.94 -8.76 -18.65
N SER A 115 -13.01 -8.02 -18.36
CA SER A 115 -12.91 -6.65 -17.80
C SER A 115 -12.39 -6.65 -16.36
N TYR A 116 -12.74 -7.66 -15.58
CA TYR A 116 -12.30 -7.81 -14.19
C TYR A 116 -11.08 -8.74 -14.03
N ASN A 117 -10.60 -9.37 -15.10
CA ASN A 117 -9.52 -10.36 -15.09
C ASN A 117 -9.75 -11.49 -14.06
N ILE A 118 -10.97 -12.04 -14.04
CA ILE A 118 -11.41 -13.10 -13.11
C ILE A 118 -11.73 -14.39 -13.84
N SER A 119 -11.41 -15.53 -13.21
CA SER A 119 -11.57 -16.87 -13.81
C SER A 119 -12.79 -17.64 -13.32
N GLY A 120 -13.61 -17.05 -12.46
CA GLY A 120 -14.88 -17.63 -12.03
C GLY A 120 -15.81 -16.60 -11.42
N VAL A 121 -17.09 -16.79 -11.67
CA VAL A 121 -18.16 -15.83 -11.39
C VAL A 121 -19.32 -16.57 -10.73
N PRO A 122 -19.69 -16.22 -9.48
CA PRO A 122 -20.91 -16.71 -8.86
C PRO A 122 -22.14 -16.27 -9.64
N VAL A 123 -23.10 -17.17 -9.79
CA VAL A 123 -24.36 -16.91 -10.49
C VAL A 123 -25.45 -16.68 -9.46
N VAL A 124 -26.08 -15.51 -9.51
CA VAL A 124 -27.06 -15.06 -8.52
C VAL A 124 -28.36 -14.65 -9.22
N GLN A 125 -29.49 -15.13 -8.71
CA GLN A 125 -30.83 -14.73 -9.17
C GLN A 125 -31.52 -13.98 -8.02
N GLY A 126 -31.69 -12.66 -8.17
CA GLY A 126 -32.11 -11.82 -7.04
C GLY A 126 -31.06 -11.84 -5.94
N ASN A 127 -31.38 -12.42 -4.78
CA ASN A 127 -30.43 -12.63 -3.68
C ASN A 127 -29.88 -14.06 -3.60
N ASP A 128 -30.48 -14.99 -4.35
CA ASP A 128 -30.18 -16.42 -4.22
C ASP A 128 -28.95 -16.80 -5.02
N LEU A 129 -27.99 -17.45 -4.37
CA LEU A 129 -26.88 -18.11 -5.06
C LEU A 129 -27.39 -19.38 -5.74
N VAL A 130 -27.36 -19.40 -7.08
CA VAL A 130 -27.91 -20.49 -7.92
C VAL A 130 -26.83 -21.29 -8.65
N GLY A 131 -25.59 -20.80 -8.71
CA GLY A 131 -24.51 -21.53 -9.34
C GLY A 131 -23.16 -20.81 -9.32
N ILE A 132 -22.20 -21.39 -10.04
CA ILE A 132 -20.91 -20.77 -10.36
C ILE A 132 -20.49 -21.17 -11.76
N VAL A 133 -19.91 -20.23 -12.51
CA VAL A 133 -19.24 -20.52 -13.77
C VAL A 133 -17.75 -20.26 -13.63
N THR A 134 -16.93 -21.13 -14.21
CA THR A 134 -15.47 -21.00 -14.24
C THR A 134 -14.95 -20.97 -15.68
N SER A 135 -13.69 -20.61 -15.85
CA SER A 135 -13.01 -20.65 -17.15
C SER A 135 -13.05 -22.03 -17.81
N ARG A 136 -13.19 -23.13 -17.04
CA ARG A 136 -13.28 -24.49 -17.58
C ARG A 136 -14.61 -24.75 -18.28
N ASP A 137 -15.69 -24.15 -17.77
CA ASP A 137 -17.05 -24.32 -18.31
C ASP A 137 -17.20 -23.58 -19.64
N VAL A 138 -16.52 -22.44 -19.79
CA VAL A 138 -16.57 -21.60 -21.01
C VAL A 138 -15.63 -22.08 -22.12
N ARG A 139 -14.56 -22.83 -21.77
CA ARG A 139 -13.44 -23.14 -22.70
C ARG A 139 -13.85 -23.83 -24.01
N PHE A 140 -14.92 -24.60 -23.99
CA PHE A 140 -15.39 -25.38 -25.14
C PHE A 140 -16.77 -24.95 -25.65
N VAL A 141 -17.27 -23.81 -25.15
CA VAL A 141 -18.53 -23.24 -25.60
C VAL A 141 -18.40 -22.75 -27.05
N LYS A 142 -19.32 -23.22 -27.90
CA LYS A 142 -19.41 -22.79 -29.31
C LYS A 142 -20.51 -21.75 -29.53
N ASP A 143 -21.60 -21.87 -28.79
CA ASP A 143 -22.71 -20.92 -28.83
C ASP A 143 -22.57 -19.92 -27.68
N PHE A 144 -22.29 -18.67 -28.03
CA PHE A 144 -22.11 -17.58 -27.06
C PHE A 144 -23.43 -16.88 -26.69
N GLU A 145 -24.54 -17.24 -27.34
CA GLU A 145 -25.87 -16.69 -27.07
C GLU A 145 -26.68 -17.58 -26.11
N GLN A 146 -26.23 -18.81 -25.84
CA GLN A 146 -26.82 -19.64 -24.79
C GLN A 146 -26.68 -18.97 -23.41
N SER A 147 -27.54 -19.36 -22.48
CA SER A 147 -27.57 -18.75 -21.16
C SER A 147 -26.44 -19.24 -20.26
N VAL A 148 -26.09 -18.43 -19.27
CA VAL A 148 -25.16 -18.81 -18.20
C VAL A 148 -25.67 -20.02 -17.42
N ALA A 149 -26.98 -20.12 -17.22
CA ALA A 149 -27.62 -21.25 -16.54
C ALA A 149 -27.33 -22.60 -17.22
N ASP A 150 -27.17 -22.62 -18.54
CA ASP A 150 -26.94 -23.85 -19.31
C ASP A 150 -25.53 -24.44 -19.11
N ILE A 151 -24.56 -23.60 -18.70
CA ILE A 151 -23.15 -23.99 -18.57
C ILE A 151 -22.63 -23.98 -17.13
N MET A 152 -23.39 -23.41 -16.18
CA MET A 152 -22.94 -23.28 -14.80
C MET A 152 -22.89 -24.60 -14.03
N THR A 153 -22.07 -24.65 -12.99
CA THR A 153 -22.25 -25.64 -11.92
C THR A 153 -23.46 -25.20 -11.09
N PRO A 154 -24.54 -26.01 -11.02
CA PRO A 154 -25.80 -25.65 -10.37
C PRO A 154 -25.70 -25.74 -8.85
N LYS A 155 -26.65 -25.10 -8.16
CA LYS A 155 -26.77 -24.97 -6.71
C LYS A 155 -26.51 -26.25 -5.93
N GLU A 156 -27.03 -27.38 -6.39
CA GLU A 156 -26.94 -28.68 -5.70
C GLU A 156 -25.52 -29.26 -5.70
N ARG A 157 -24.65 -28.77 -6.58
CA ARG A 157 -23.24 -29.19 -6.69
C ARG A 157 -22.27 -28.15 -6.16
N LEU A 158 -22.76 -27.04 -5.61
CA LEU A 158 -21.90 -26.01 -5.04
C LEU A 158 -21.27 -26.50 -3.73
N VAL A 159 -19.96 -26.27 -3.63
CA VAL A 159 -19.23 -26.41 -2.37
C VAL A 159 -19.23 -25.04 -1.70
N THR A 160 -19.86 -24.98 -0.53
CA THR A 160 -20.08 -23.72 0.20
C THR A 160 -19.60 -23.82 1.64
N VAL A 161 -19.38 -22.66 2.27
CA VAL A 161 -19.07 -22.51 3.69
C VAL A 161 -19.90 -21.39 4.30
N GLU A 162 -20.14 -21.46 5.61
CA GLU A 162 -20.71 -20.36 6.39
C GLU A 162 -19.64 -19.30 6.73
N GLU A 163 -20.07 -18.12 7.18
CA GLU A 163 -19.19 -16.96 7.40
C GLU A 163 -18.12 -17.16 8.48
N ASP A 164 -18.33 -18.09 9.42
CA ASP A 164 -17.43 -18.41 10.53
C ASP A 164 -16.44 -19.55 10.22
N ALA A 165 -16.45 -20.07 8.98
CA ALA A 165 -15.61 -21.18 8.59
C ALA A 165 -14.11 -20.86 8.74
N SER A 166 -13.40 -21.78 9.40
CA SER A 166 -11.95 -21.66 9.60
C SER A 166 -11.17 -21.87 8.31
N ALA A 167 -9.99 -21.26 8.21
CA ALA A 167 -9.06 -21.46 7.10
C ALA A 167 -8.70 -22.95 6.88
N GLY A 168 -8.65 -23.75 7.95
CA GLY A 168 -8.41 -25.19 7.88
C GLY A 168 -9.56 -25.96 7.23
N GLN A 169 -10.81 -25.62 7.54
CA GLN A 169 -12.00 -26.21 6.90
C GLN A 169 -12.05 -25.85 5.41
N ILE A 170 -11.78 -24.60 5.05
CA ILE A 170 -11.76 -24.13 3.66
C ILE A 170 -10.70 -24.91 2.85
N ARG A 171 -9.47 -25.03 3.37
CA ARG A 171 -8.41 -25.82 2.73
C ARG A 171 -8.79 -27.28 2.53
N LYS A 172 -9.47 -27.88 3.51
CA LYS A 172 -9.96 -29.26 3.41
C LYS A 172 -10.96 -29.40 2.26
N LEU A 173 -11.94 -28.51 2.15
CA LEU A 173 -12.95 -28.54 1.08
C LEU A 173 -12.33 -28.36 -0.31
N LEU A 174 -11.41 -27.41 -0.47
CA LEU A 174 -10.68 -27.20 -1.72
C LEU A 174 -9.93 -28.47 -2.16
N HIS A 175 -9.26 -29.15 -1.23
CA HIS A 175 -8.53 -30.38 -1.50
C HIS A 175 -9.46 -31.58 -1.79
N GLU A 176 -10.49 -31.77 -0.97
CA GLU A 176 -11.44 -32.89 -1.05
C GLU A 176 -12.24 -32.85 -2.37
N HIS A 177 -12.75 -31.68 -2.74
CA HIS A 177 -13.54 -31.51 -3.95
C HIS A 177 -12.70 -31.17 -5.20
N ARG A 178 -11.38 -30.97 -5.05
CA ARG A 178 -10.45 -30.60 -6.14
C ARG A 178 -10.91 -29.37 -6.93
N ILE A 179 -11.42 -28.37 -6.21
CA ILE A 179 -11.90 -27.11 -6.76
C ILE A 179 -10.96 -25.97 -6.39
N GLU A 180 -11.03 -24.87 -7.14
CA GLU A 180 -10.17 -23.70 -6.94
C GLU A 180 -10.86 -22.56 -6.18
N LYS A 181 -12.17 -22.68 -5.93
CA LYS A 181 -13.01 -21.63 -5.36
C LYS A 181 -14.02 -22.24 -4.39
N VAL A 182 -14.24 -21.60 -3.24
CA VAL A 182 -15.31 -21.93 -2.29
C VAL A 182 -16.19 -20.70 -2.10
N LEU A 183 -17.50 -20.88 -2.15
CA LEU A 183 -18.48 -19.80 -1.98
C LEU A 183 -18.88 -19.70 -0.51
N MET A 184 -18.94 -18.48 0.01
CA MET A 184 -19.37 -18.22 1.38
C MET A 184 -20.82 -17.75 1.34
N VAL A 185 -21.69 -18.39 2.13
CA VAL A 185 -23.13 -18.12 2.16
C VAL A 185 -23.62 -17.91 3.59
N ASN A 186 -24.76 -17.21 3.73
CA ASN A 186 -25.47 -17.14 5.00
C ASN A 186 -26.52 -18.28 5.12
N ALA A 187 -27.26 -18.29 6.23
CA ALA A 187 -28.33 -19.26 6.48
C ALA A 187 -29.48 -19.25 5.45
N ALA A 188 -29.66 -18.16 4.71
CA ALA A 188 -30.63 -18.06 3.62
C ALA A 188 -30.06 -18.49 2.25
N PHE A 189 -28.81 -18.97 2.21
CA PHE A 189 -28.08 -19.32 1.00
C PHE A 189 -27.83 -18.14 0.04
N GLU A 190 -27.77 -16.92 0.59
CA GLU A 190 -27.35 -15.73 -0.14
C GLU A 190 -25.82 -15.65 -0.14
N LEU A 191 -25.24 -15.19 -1.25
CA LEU A 191 -23.79 -15.07 -1.39
C LEU A 191 -23.23 -13.94 -0.52
N ARG A 192 -22.25 -14.28 0.33
CA ARG A 192 -21.58 -13.35 1.25
C ARG A 192 -20.12 -13.12 0.92
N GLY A 193 -19.52 -14.06 0.18
CA GLY A 193 -18.16 -13.91 -0.32
C GLY A 193 -17.69 -15.11 -1.12
N MET A 194 -16.43 -15.07 -1.55
CA MET A 194 -15.77 -16.17 -2.25
C MET A 194 -14.30 -16.25 -1.82
N ILE A 195 -13.78 -17.46 -1.66
CA ILE A 195 -12.38 -17.73 -1.35
C ILE A 195 -11.75 -18.48 -2.51
N THR A 196 -10.52 -18.10 -2.90
CA THR A 196 -9.80 -18.75 -4.01
C THR A 196 -8.54 -19.45 -3.52
N VAL A 197 -8.14 -20.55 -4.18
CA VAL A 197 -6.84 -21.21 -3.94
C VAL A 197 -5.69 -20.23 -4.14
N THR A 198 -5.79 -19.38 -5.16
CA THR A 198 -4.77 -18.36 -5.46
C THR A 198 -4.52 -17.44 -4.27
N ASP A 199 -5.55 -17.02 -3.52
CA ASP A 199 -5.37 -16.19 -2.33
C ASP A 199 -4.71 -16.96 -1.18
N ILE A 200 -5.01 -18.25 -1.04
CA ILE A 200 -4.36 -19.13 -0.04
C ILE A 200 -2.89 -19.36 -0.37
N ASP A 201 -2.56 -19.56 -1.64
CA ASP A 201 -1.19 -19.75 -2.11
C ASP A 201 -0.37 -18.47 -1.93
N LYS A 202 -0.93 -17.30 -2.30
CA LYS A 202 -0.31 -15.99 -2.03
C LYS A 202 -0.02 -15.78 -0.55
N ALA A 203 -0.99 -16.06 0.32
CA ALA A 203 -0.81 -15.93 1.76
C ALA A 203 0.28 -16.87 2.32
N SER A 204 0.48 -18.03 1.70
CA SER A 204 1.51 -19.00 2.10
C SER A 204 2.90 -18.63 1.54
N ALA A 205 2.95 -18.02 0.35
CA ALA A 205 4.19 -17.54 -0.27
C ALA A 205 4.75 -16.30 0.44
N TYR A 206 3.89 -15.45 0.98
CA TYR A 206 4.24 -14.18 1.62
C TYR A 206 3.74 -14.11 3.08
N PRO A 207 4.36 -14.88 4.00
CA PRO A 207 3.91 -14.94 5.40
C PRO A 207 4.09 -13.62 6.16
N ASN A 208 4.99 -12.75 5.68
CA ASN A 208 5.26 -11.45 6.29
C ASN A 208 4.45 -10.31 5.65
N ALA A 209 3.50 -10.60 4.75
CA ALA A 209 2.74 -9.58 4.04
C ALA A 209 2.04 -8.60 5.00
N CYS A 210 2.14 -7.31 4.68
CA CYS A 210 1.46 -6.23 5.39
C CYS A 210 0.01 -6.16 4.94
N LYS A 211 -0.90 -6.62 5.80
CA LYS A 211 -2.33 -6.76 5.51
C LYS A 211 -3.18 -5.95 6.50
N ASP A 212 -4.35 -5.54 6.04
CA ASP A 212 -5.40 -4.99 6.89
C ASP A 212 -6.18 -6.07 7.63
N GLU A 213 -7.09 -5.67 8.51
CA GLU A 213 -7.97 -6.55 9.28
C GLU A 213 -8.90 -7.42 8.43
N HIS A 214 -9.00 -7.15 7.12
CA HIS A 214 -9.76 -7.94 6.15
C HIS A 214 -8.85 -8.86 5.31
N GLY A 215 -7.55 -8.91 5.61
CA GLY A 215 -6.57 -9.73 4.90
C GLY A 215 -6.18 -9.18 3.54
N ARG A 216 -6.47 -7.90 3.25
CA ARG A 216 -6.05 -7.23 2.00
C ARG A 216 -4.72 -6.54 2.20
N LEU A 217 -3.88 -6.48 1.16
CA LEU A 217 -2.61 -5.75 1.22
C LEU A 217 -2.84 -4.29 1.60
N ARG A 218 -1.97 -3.74 2.46
CA ARG A 218 -2.02 -2.31 2.83
C ARG A 218 -1.39 -1.44 1.76
N VAL A 219 -1.95 -0.25 1.55
CA VAL A 219 -1.42 0.75 0.61
C VAL A 219 -1.70 2.16 1.11
N GLY A 220 -0.74 3.06 0.90
CA GLY A 220 -0.92 4.49 1.11
C GLY A 220 -1.01 5.27 -0.18
N ALA A 221 -1.44 6.51 -0.10
CA ALA A 221 -1.45 7.44 -1.24
C ALA A 221 -1.07 8.85 -0.82
N ALA A 222 -0.27 9.52 -1.66
CA ALA A 222 0.10 10.91 -1.43
C ALA A 222 -0.99 11.86 -1.94
N VAL A 223 -1.16 12.98 -1.25
CA VAL A 223 -2.01 14.10 -1.69
C VAL A 223 -1.29 15.43 -1.51
N GLY A 224 -1.78 16.47 -2.16
CA GLY A 224 -1.27 17.83 -2.03
C GLY A 224 -2.08 18.65 -1.03
N THR A 225 -2.08 19.97 -1.23
CA THR A 225 -2.92 20.93 -0.49
C THR A 225 -3.75 21.79 -1.44
N GLY A 226 -3.94 21.31 -2.69
CA GLY A 226 -4.68 22.02 -3.74
C GLY A 226 -6.19 21.99 -3.52
N ALA A 227 -6.93 22.66 -4.41
CA ALA A 227 -8.39 22.74 -4.36
C ALA A 227 -9.05 21.37 -4.61
N ASP A 228 -8.50 20.58 -5.52
CA ASP A 228 -8.95 19.22 -5.90
C ASP A 228 -8.66 18.15 -4.83
N THR A 229 -7.89 18.49 -3.79
CA THR A 229 -7.40 17.52 -2.81
C THR A 229 -8.54 16.89 -2.00
N SER A 230 -9.63 17.61 -1.74
CA SER A 230 -10.75 17.04 -0.99
C SER A 230 -11.42 15.90 -1.76
N ASP A 231 -11.69 16.11 -3.05
CA ASP A 231 -12.28 15.09 -3.93
C ASP A 231 -11.32 13.90 -4.10
N ARG A 232 -10.02 14.19 -4.23
CA ARG A 232 -8.97 13.18 -4.28
C ARG A 232 -8.96 12.27 -3.04
N VAL A 233 -9.00 12.87 -1.85
CA VAL A 233 -9.03 12.09 -0.60
C VAL A 233 -10.30 11.24 -0.53
N ALA A 234 -11.46 11.79 -0.87
CA ALA A 234 -12.71 11.03 -0.88
C ALA A 234 -12.65 9.80 -1.80
N ALA A 235 -12.16 9.97 -3.03
CA ALA A 235 -12.01 8.87 -3.98
C ALA A 235 -11.00 7.80 -3.51
N LEU A 236 -9.91 8.20 -2.85
CA LEU A 236 -8.93 7.27 -2.29
C LEU A 236 -9.50 6.49 -1.10
N VAL A 237 -10.28 7.14 -0.23
CA VAL A 237 -10.98 6.50 0.90
C VAL A 237 -11.99 5.48 0.37
N GLU A 238 -12.78 5.84 -0.66
CA GLU A 238 -13.71 4.92 -1.32
C GLU A 238 -12.98 3.71 -1.94
N ALA A 239 -11.78 3.94 -2.51
CA ALA A 239 -10.95 2.86 -3.03
C ALA A 239 -10.33 1.97 -1.92
N GLY A 240 -10.42 2.37 -0.65
CA GLY A 240 -9.95 1.60 0.50
C GLY A 240 -8.49 1.85 0.87
N VAL A 241 -7.96 3.06 0.66
CA VAL A 241 -6.61 3.45 1.10
C VAL A 241 -6.46 3.32 2.63
N ASP A 242 -5.31 2.83 3.09
CA ASP A 242 -5.05 2.64 4.52
C ASP A 242 -4.46 3.90 5.17
N VAL A 243 -3.66 4.67 4.43
CA VAL A 243 -2.98 5.87 4.92
C VAL A 243 -2.86 6.95 3.86
N ILE A 244 -3.18 8.19 4.24
CA ILE A 244 -3.00 9.37 3.40
C ILE A 244 -1.73 10.11 3.81
N VAL A 245 -0.85 10.42 2.85
CA VAL A 245 0.35 11.23 3.07
C VAL A 245 0.13 12.62 2.50
N VAL A 246 -0.07 13.63 3.35
CA VAL A 246 -0.10 15.03 2.91
C VAL A 246 1.34 15.47 2.64
N ASP A 247 1.70 15.49 1.37
CA ASP A 247 3.09 15.53 0.91
C ASP A 247 3.39 16.80 0.11
N THR A 248 4.25 17.64 0.69
CA THR A 248 4.77 18.86 0.05
C THR A 248 6.23 19.09 0.46
N ALA A 249 6.93 19.96 -0.27
CA ALA A 249 8.32 20.31 0.02
C ALA A 249 8.50 20.96 1.41
N HIS A 250 7.49 21.68 1.91
CA HIS A 250 7.53 22.31 3.23
C HIS A 250 6.23 22.09 4.02
N GLY A 251 6.27 21.07 4.88
CA GLY A 251 5.17 20.60 5.72
C GLY A 251 4.79 21.53 6.87
N HIS A 252 5.69 22.43 7.28
CA HIS A 252 5.41 23.43 8.33
C HIS A 252 4.67 24.64 7.78
N SER A 253 3.61 24.40 7.00
CA SER A 253 2.78 25.43 6.40
C SER A 253 1.33 25.29 6.81
N LYS A 254 0.61 26.41 6.87
CA LYS A 254 -0.82 26.43 7.24
C LYS A 254 -1.64 25.46 6.38
N GLY A 255 -1.39 25.42 5.07
CA GLY A 255 -2.13 24.55 4.15
C GLY A 255 -1.98 23.06 4.47
N VAL A 256 -0.80 22.63 4.91
CA VAL A 256 -0.55 21.23 5.27
C VAL A 256 -1.19 20.90 6.61
N ILE A 257 -0.98 21.75 7.62
CA ILE A 257 -1.54 21.59 8.96
C ILE A 257 -3.06 21.52 8.89
N ASP A 258 -3.69 22.43 8.15
CA ASP A 258 -5.15 22.44 7.98
C ASP A 258 -5.62 21.24 7.18
N ARG A 259 -4.87 20.77 6.18
CA ARG A 259 -5.24 19.58 5.41
C ARG A 259 -5.16 18.31 6.25
N VAL A 260 -4.11 18.14 7.07
CA VAL A 260 -4.00 17.02 8.01
C VAL A 260 -5.19 17.01 8.96
N ARG A 261 -5.51 18.15 9.56
CA ARG A 261 -6.68 18.30 10.44
C ARG A 261 -7.98 17.92 9.73
N TRP A 262 -8.17 18.44 8.53
CA TRP A 262 -9.37 18.18 7.73
C TRP A 262 -9.52 16.69 7.38
N VAL A 263 -8.44 15.99 7.00
CA VAL A 263 -8.48 14.55 6.74
C VAL A 263 -8.90 13.81 8.01
N LYS A 264 -8.31 14.14 9.16
CA LYS A 264 -8.62 13.47 10.44
C LYS A 264 -10.06 13.71 10.90
N GLU A 265 -10.61 14.90 10.66
CA GLU A 265 -12.00 15.24 11.02
C GLU A 265 -13.03 14.59 10.10
N ASN A 266 -12.75 14.47 8.79
CA ASN A 266 -13.72 13.98 7.80
C ASN A 266 -13.62 12.47 7.55
N PHE A 267 -12.44 11.88 7.74
CA PHE A 267 -12.17 10.46 7.52
C PHE A 267 -11.38 9.86 8.70
N PRO A 268 -11.94 9.87 9.93
CA PRO A 268 -11.23 9.44 11.14
C PRO A 268 -10.75 7.99 11.11
N GLN A 269 -11.35 7.15 10.26
CA GLN A 269 -10.96 5.77 10.03
C GLN A 269 -9.66 5.60 9.23
N VAL A 270 -9.20 6.64 8.53
CA VAL A 270 -7.96 6.60 7.73
C VAL A 270 -6.83 7.26 8.51
N GLN A 271 -5.65 6.62 8.51
CA GLN A 271 -4.47 7.21 9.14
C GLN A 271 -3.91 8.33 8.27
N VAL A 272 -3.36 9.38 8.88
CA VAL A 272 -2.79 10.51 8.14
C VAL A 272 -1.34 10.81 8.54
N ILE A 273 -0.46 10.90 7.55
CA ILE A 273 0.93 11.30 7.70
C ILE A 273 1.12 12.72 7.16
N GLY A 274 1.77 13.59 7.93
CA GLY A 274 2.13 14.94 7.48
C GLY A 274 3.62 15.09 7.17
N GLY A 275 3.95 15.77 6.07
CA GLY A 275 5.34 16.10 5.73
C GLY A 275 5.51 16.97 4.47
N ASN A 276 6.74 17.28 4.06
CA ASN A 276 8.00 16.97 4.74
C ASN A 276 8.39 18.04 5.77
N ILE A 277 8.98 17.61 6.87
CA ILE A 277 9.50 18.49 7.92
C ILE A 277 10.96 18.17 8.24
N ALA A 278 11.63 19.05 8.98
CA ALA A 278 13.00 18.81 9.43
C ALA A 278 13.29 19.38 10.84
N THR A 279 12.27 19.87 11.56
CA THR A 279 12.41 20.49 12.89
C THR A 279 11.36 19.96 13.86
N ALA A 280 11.68 20.01 15.16
CA ALA A 280 10.79 19.58 16.24
C ALA A 280 9.48 20.37 16.27
N GLU A 281 9.54 21.69 16.05
CA GLU A 281 8.37 22.58 16.08
C GLU A 281 7.38 22.22 14.97
N ALA A 282 7.90 21.91 13.79
CA ALA A 282 7.08 21.47 12.66
C ALA A 282 6.39 20.13 12.96
N ALA A 283 7.11 19.19 13.59
CA ALA A 283 6.57 17.91 14.00
C ALA A 283 5.45 18.07 15.02
N ILE A 284 5.67 18.90 16.05
CA ILE A 284 4.67 19.22 17.07
C ILE A 284 3.42 19.85 16.46
N ALA A 285 3.59 20.76 15.50
CA ALA A 285 2.46 21.40 14.82
C ALA A 285 1.60 20.38 14.05
N LEU A 286 2.22 19.41 13.36
CA LEU A 286 1.51 18.35 12.66
C LEU A 286 0.87 17.35 13.63
N ALA A 287 1.56 16.94 14.68
CA ALA A 287 1.03 16.04 15.71
C ALA A 287 -0.22 16.66 16.38
N LYS A 288 -0.17 17.95 16.74
CA LYS A 288 -1.32 18.69 17.28
C LYS A 288 -2.46 18.87 16.28
N ALA A 289 -2.18 18.82 14.98
CA ALA A 289 -3.20 18.84 13.93
C ALA A 289 -3.90 17.48 13.75
N GLY A 290 -3.39 16.41 14.37
CA GLY A 290 -3.95 15.07 14.27
C GLY A 290 -3.16 14.12 13.36
N ALA A 291 -1.90 14.44 13.02
CA ALA A 291 -1.05 13.50 12.30
C ALA A 291 -0.82 12.22 13.12
N ASP A 292 -1.04 11.07 12.49
CA ASP A 292 -0.78 9.74 13.05
C ASP A 292 0.66 9.27 12.77
N GLY A 293 1.40 9.99 11.91
CA GLY A 293 2.82 9.83 11.62
C GLY A 293 3.39 11.11 11.00
N VAL A 294 4.71 11.30 11.08
CA VAL A 294 5.39 12.46 10.46
C VAL A 294 6.51 12.05 9.53
N LYS A 295 6.62 12.73 8.37
CA LYS A 295 7.65 12.45 7.36
C LYS A 295 8.76 13.50 7.39
N VAL A 296 9.99 13.03 7.63
CA VAL A 296 11.16 13.87 7.94
C VAL A 296 12.19 13.80 6.82
N GLY A 297 12.53 14.96 6.28
CA GLY A 297 13.59 15.11 5.29
C GLY A 297 13.36 16.30 4.36
N ILE A 298 14.19 17.33 4.48
CA ILE A 298 14.22 18.46 3.55
C ILE A 298 15.62 18.59 2.97
N GLY A 299 15.72 18.33 1.66
CA GLY A 299 16.98 18.32 0.92
C GLY A 299 17.85 17.05 0.91
N PRO A 300 17.59 15.94 1.64
CA PRO A 300 18.50 14.78 1.64
C PRO A 300 18.38 13.89 0.41
N GLY A 301 17.27 13.98 -0.34
CA GLY A 301 17.00 13.12 -1.48
C GLY A 301 18.09 13.20 -2.55
N SER A 302 18.43 12.06 -3.16
CA SER A 302 19.51 11.96 -4.15
C SER A 302 19.34 12.85 -5.38
N ILE A 303 18.09 13.16 -5.73
CA ILE A 303 17.70 14.01 -6.87
C ILE A 303 17.09 15.34 -6.42
N CYS A 304 17.11 15.63 -5.12
CA CYS A 304 16.55 16.84 -4.56
C CYS A 304 17.55 18.00 -4.69
N THR A 305 17.19 19.04 -5.42
CA THR A 305 18.04 20.22 -5.63
C THR A 305 17.78 21.34 -4.61
N THR A 306 16.87 21.15 -3.65
CA THR A 306 16.45 22.19 -2.68
C THR A 306 17.62 22.85 -1.96
N ARG A 307 18.62 22.08 -1.50
CA ARG A 307 19.82 22.64 -0.83
C ARG A 307 20.63 23.53 -1.76
N ILE A 308 20.79 23.14 -3.02
CA ILE A 308 21.62 23.85 -4.00
C ILE A 308 20.90 25.10 -4.50
N ILE A 309 19.59 25.02 -4.76
CA ILE A 309 18.81 26.11 -5.35
C ILE A 309 18.32 27.12 -4.31
N SER A 310 17.80 26.64 -3.17
CA SER A 310 17.20 27.52 -2.14
C SER A 310 18.07 27.73 -0.91
N GLY A 311 19.15 26.95 -0.75
CA GLY A 311 19.96 26.97 0.47
C GLY A 311 19.28 26.34 1.69
N VAL A 312 18.12 25.70 1.53
CA VAL A 312 17.33 25.14 2.64
C VAL A 312 17.53 23.64 2.76
N GLY A 313 17.74 23.17 3.99
CA GLY A 313 17.75 21.75 4.34
C GLY A 313 18.39 21.50 5.69
N VAL A 314 18.33 20.24 6.13
CA VAL A 314 19.00 19.77 7.35
C VAL A 314 19.70 18.44 7.04
N PRO A 315 20.92 18.17 7.56
CA PRO A 315 21.54 16.85 7.54
C PRO A 315 20.63 15.79 8.17
N GLN A 316 20.49 14.63 7.52
CA GLN A 316 19.34 13.75 7.74
C GLN A 316 19.33 13.08 9.11
N ILE A 317 20.50 12.67 9.64
CA ILE A 317 20.59 12.04 10.95
C ILE A 317 20.15 13.01 12.05
N SER A 318 20.65 14.25 12.03
CA SER A 318 20.22 15.27 12.98
C SER A 318 18.74 15.65 12.82
N ALA A 319 18.22 15.73 11.59
CA ALA A 319 16.80 16.02 11.36
C ALA A 319 15.90 14.94 11.99
N VAL A 320 16.22 13.67 11.74
CA VAL A 320 15.49 12.52 12.30
C VAL A 320 15.59 12.50 13.82
N ALA A 321 16.80 12.63 14.38
CA ALA A 321 17.00 12.60 15.84
C ALA A 321 16.24 13.73 16.56
N ASN A 322 16.30 14.95 16.04
CA ASN A 322 15.61 16.09 16.63
C ASN A 322 14.09 15.92 16.59
N VAL A 323 13.54 15.40 15.50
CA VAL A 323 12.10 15.13 15.38
C VAL A 323 11.67 13.95 16.25
N ALA A 324 12.43 12.85 16.26
CA ALA A 324 12.14 11.66 17.06
C ALA A 324 12.09 11.99 18.57
N ALA A 325 13.04 12.77 19.06
CA ALA A 325 13.04 13.24 20.46
C ALA A 325 11.76 14.03 20.79
N ALA A 326 11.29 14.89 19.89
CA ALA A 326 10.07 15.66 20.08
C ALA A 326 8.79 14.82 19.99
N MET A 327 8.78 13.79 19.15
CA MET A 327 7.60 12.93 18.93
C MET A 327 7.38 11.88 20.02
N ALA A 328 8.37 11.62 20.87
CA ALA A 328 8.24 10.70 22.01
C ALA A 328 7.08 11.09 22.96
N GLU A 329 6.84 12.38 23.19
CA GLU A 329 5.73 12.85 24.03
C GLU A 329 4.34 12.63 23.38
N TYR A 330 4.28 12.53 22.05
CA TYR A 330 3.03 12.46 21.29
C TYR A 330 2.66 11.03 20.84
N ASP A 331 3.56 10.06 21.06
CA ASP A 331 3.51 8.70 20.51
C ASP A 331 3.24 8.69 19.00
N VAL A 332 3.95 9.54 18.25
CA VAL A 332 3.81 9.67 16.79
C VAL A 332 5.06 9.09 16.11
N PRO A 333 4.93 8.02 15.28
CA PRO A 333 6.06 7.46 14.54
C PRO A 333 6.70 8.44 13.56
N VAL A 334 8.01 8.25 13.34
CA VAL A 334 8.83 9.12 12.48
C VAL A 334 9.30 8.34 11.25
N ILE A 335 9.05 8.91 10.07
CA ILE A 335 9.47 8.35 8.79
C ILE A 335 10.68 9.14 8.28
N ALA A 336 11.84 8.49 8.13
CA ALA A 336 13.01 9.10 7.51
C ALA A 336 12.92 9.01 5.99
N ASP A 337 12.85 10.15 5.31
CA ASP A 337 12.67 10.26 3.86
C ASP A 337 13.90 10.88 3.17
N GLY A 338 14.58 10.07 2.36
CA GLY A 338 15.69 10.49 1.50
C GLY A 338 17.09 10.37 2.11
N GLY A 339 18.11 10.39 1.24
CA GLY A 339 19.53 10.32 1.59
C GLY A 339 20.11 8.92 1.80
N VAL A 340 19.26 7.89 1.85
CA VAL A 340 19.65 6.49 1.98
C VAL A 340 20.25 5.96 0.67
N ARG A 341 21.45 5.39 0.74
CA ARG A 341 22.14 4.77 -0.40
C ARG A 341 22.48 3.31 -0.14
N PHE A 342 22.70 2.94 1.12
CA PHE A 342 23.08 1.58 1.50
C PHE A 342 22.26 1.08 2.69
N SER A 343 22.26 -0.22 2.93
CA SER A 343 21.57 -0.84 4.07
C SER A 343 22.05 -0.30 5.43
N GLY A 344 23.32 0.09 5.54
CA GLY A 344 23.85 0.74 6.73
C GLY A 344 23.18 2.07 7.06
N ASP A 345 22.73 2.83 6.05
CA ASP A 345 22.04 4.11 6.26
C ASP A 345 20.65 3.89 6.87
N ILE A 346 19.98 2.79 6.49
CA ILE A 346 18.70 2.38 7.09
C ILE A 346 18.89 2.10 8.57
N ALA A 347 19.91 1.31 8.93
CA ALA A 347 20.23 1.01 10.34
C ALA A 347 20.54 2.28 11.14
N LYS A 348 21.31 3.22 10.56
CA LYS A 348 21.61 4.51 11.19
C LYS A 348 20.37 5.39 11.35
N ALA A 349 19.44 5.40 10.39
CA ALA A 349 18.18 6.14 10.50
C ALA A 349 17.30 5.59 11.64
N ILE A 350 17.19 4.27 11.77
CA ILE A 350 16.45 3.63 12.87
C ILE A 350 17.10 3.97 14.21
N ALA A 351 18.44 3.85 14.29
CA ALA A 351 19.17 4.20 15.51
C ALA A 351 19.04 5.69 15.88
N ALA A 352 18.86 6.58 14.89
CA ALA A 352 18.56 7.99 15.11
C ALA A 352 17.11 8.24 15.58
N GLY A 353 16.24 7.22 15.59
CA GLY A 353 14.87 7.30 16.11
C GLY A 353 13.77 7.26 15.04
N ALA A 354 14.09 6.98 13.78
CA ALA A 354 13.06 6.71 12.78
C ALA A 354 12.40 5.34 13.02
N SER A 355 11.08 5.29 12.90
CA SER A 355 10.31 4.05 12.94
C SER A 355 10.36 3.33 11.59
N VAL A 356 10.32 4.09 10.50
CA VAL A 356 10.26 3.57 9.13
C VAL A 356 11.13 4.41 8.19
N ILE A 357 11.64 3.81 7.12
CA ILE A 357 12.51 4.48 6.15
C ILE A 357 11.81 4.50 4.80
N MET A 358 11.63 5.70 4.26
CA MET A 358 11.13 5.90 2.91
C MET A 358 12.28 5.91 1.91
N VAL A 359 12.18 5.06 0.90
CA VAL A 359 13.20 4.90 -0.15
C VAL A 359 12.63 5.14 -1.54
N GLY A 360 13.32 5.95 -2.34
CA GLY A 360 13.00 6.21 -3.75
C GLY A 360 13.97 5.51 -4.68
N GLY A 361 15.17 6.08 -4.82
CA GLY A 361 16.17 5.63 -5.81
C GLY A 361 16.61 4.16 -5.68
N LEU A 362 16.55 3.56 -4.49
CA LEU A 362 16.84 2.13 -4.32
C LEU A 362 15.80 1.22 -4.99
N LEU A 363 14.56 1.69 -5.12
CA LEU A 363 13.44 0.94 -5.70
C LEU A 363 13.16 1.33 -7.16
N ALA A 364 13.57 2.52 -7.60
CA ALA A 364 13.26 3.04 -8.95
C ALA A 364 13.75 2.16 -10.11
N GLY A 365 14.79 1.35 -9.90
CA GLY A 365 15.37 0.46 -10.92
C GLY A 365 14.80 -0.96 -10.95
N THR A 366 13.89 -1.30 -10.03
CA THR A 366 13.30 -2.65 -9.91
C THR A 366 12.29 -2.94 -11.02
N ASP A 367 11.94 -4.21 -11.23
CA ASP A 367 10.98 -4.62 -12.27
C ASP A 367 9.57 -4.08 -12.02
N GLU A 368 9.21 -3.90 -10.74
CA GLU A 368 7.93 -3.42 -10.24
C GLU A 368 7.77 -1.90 -10.31
N ALA A 369 8.88 -1.15 -10.34
CA ALA A 369 8.84 0.29 -10.52
C ALA A 369 8.23 0.67 -11.88
N PRO A 370 7.45 1.76 -11.97
CA PRO A 370 6.88 2.25 -13.23
C PRO A 370 7.95 2.59 -14.28
N GLY A 371 7.51 2.66 -15.54
CA GLY A 371 8.35 3.02 -16.67
C GLY A 371 8.95 1.82 -17.40
N GLU A 372 9.47 2.09 -18.59
CA GLU A 372 10.03 1.09 -19.48
C GLU A 372 11.53 0.88 -19.25
N ILE A 373 12.00 -0.34 -19.51
CA ILE A 373 13.43 -0.66 -19.52
C ILE A 373 14.03 -0.16 -20.83
N VAL A 374 14.98 0.77 -20.73
CA VAL A 374 15.73 1.30 -21.87
C VAL A 374 17.13 0.69 -21.88
N LEU A 375 17.55 0.19 -23.04
CA LEU A 375 18.88 -0.36 -23.24
C LEU A 375 19.82 0.75 -23.70
N TYR A 376 20.78 1.12 -22.85
CA TYR A 376 21.75 2.17 -23.14
C TYR A 376 23.17 1.67 -22.87
N GLN A 377 24.04 1.77 -23.87
CA GLN A 377 25.43 1.30 -23.79
C GLN A 377 25.59 -0.14 -23.25
N GLY A 378 24.69 -1.04 -23.66
CA GLY A 378 24.74 -2.45 -23.26
C GLY A 378 24.29 -2.73 -21.82
N ARG A 379 23.69 -1.75 -21.14
CA ARG A 379 23.07 -1.90 -19.82
C ARG A 379 21.59 -1.53 -19.87
N SER A 380 20.81 -2.19 -19.02
CA SER A 380 19.40 -1.88 -18.82
C SER A 380 19.23 -0.75 -17.81
N PHE A 381 18.42 0.24 -18.14
CA PHE A 381 18.13 1.39 -17.29
C PHE A 381 16.62 1.63 -17.19
N LYS A 382 16.19 2.23 -16.08
CA LYS A 382 14.88 2.88 -15.93
C LYS A 382 15.08 4.36 -15.62
N SER A 383 14.14 5.19 -16.06
CA SER A 383 14.15 6.63 -15.75
C SER A 383 13.85 6.85 -14.27
N TYR A 384 14.54 7.79 -13.63
CA TYR A 384 14.31 8.19 -12.25
C TYR A 384 14.29 9.71 -12.14
N ARG A 385 13.16 10.27 -11.69
CA ARG A 385 12.95 11.72 -11.60
C ARG A 385 12.21 12.13 -10.33
N GLY A 386 12.35 13.39 -9.96
CA GLY A 386 11.78 13.94 -8.73
C GLY A 386 10.46 14.63 -9.02
N MET A 387 9.54 14.61 -8.05
CA MET A 387 8.26 15.29 -8.20
C MET A 387 8.35 16.81 -8.42
N GLY A 388 9.51 17.42 -8.12
CA GLY A 388 9.79 18.83 -8.39
C GLY A 388 10.65 19.11 -9.64
N SER A 389 10.96 18.11 -10.46
CA SER A 389 11.68 18.32 -11.73
C SER A 389 10.73 18.75 -12.84
N LEU A 390 11.24 19.54 -13.80
CA LEU A 390 10.54 19.99 -15.00
C LEU A 390 10.31 18.86 -16.01
#